data_AF-A0AA87AZ74-F1
#
_entry.id   AF-A0AA87AZ74-F1
#
_cell.length_a   1.000
_cell.length_b   1.000
_cell.length_c   1.000
_cell.angle_alpha   90.00
_cell.angle_beta   90.00
_cell.angle_gamma   90.00
#
_symmetry.space_group_name_H-M   'P 1'
#
loop_
_entity.id
_entity.type
_entity.pdbx_description
1 polymer ?
#
loop_
_entity_poly.entity_id
_entity_poly.type
_entity_poly.pdbx_seq_one_letter_code
_entity_poly.pdbx_strand_id
1 'polypeptide(L)'
;MERFSNLAREFPDFDLSTLPAIPDDWQDISWHNDTCPSFEVLPQWHVYVDYADTVLREFPDSPTRFSLQAVRADGEFFTLVDTNDWQAVLDRVDLQKRIPSLDATDVVTMDKIRLAREFGSKVQEELSRADFRAVLELNRNDSAACHTHDFCDANMVMLDAFKVTFEREPAFLTNPEEAADLALWNDAWQIAKAAEFFA
;
A
#
# COMPACT_ATOMS: atom_id res chain seq x y z
N MET A 1 -7.29 -9.10 29.33
CA MET A 1 -5.87 -8.97 29.00
C MET A 1 -5.70 -7.56 28.48
N GLU A 2 -4.79 -6.77 29.05
CA GLU A 2 -4.56 -5.41 28.56
C GLU A 2 -4.06 -5.46 27.12
N ARG A 3 -4.61 -4.61 26.25
CA ARG A 3 -4.48 -4.67 24.78
C ARG A 3 -3.03 -4.61 24.27
N PHE A 4 -2.11 -4.08 25.07
CA PHE A 4 -0.69 -3.88 24.72
C PHE A 4 0.24 -4.44 25.80
N SER A 5 -0.10 -5.60 26.36
CA SER A 5 0.65 -6.18 27.47
C SER A 5 2.07 -6.63 27.11
N ASN A 6 2.33 -6.99 25.85
CA ASN A 6 3.68 -7.36 25.41
C ASN A 6 4.52 -6.09 25.24
N LEU A 7 3.99 -5.09 24.53
CA LEU A 7 4.64 -3.79 24.37
C LEU A 7 5.04 -3.21 25.74
N ALA A 8 4.09 -3.09 26.67
CA ALA A 8 4.36 -2.51 27.99
C ALA A 8 5.41 -3.29 28.80
N ARG A 9 5.54 -4.59 28.56
CA ARG A 9 6.50 -5.46 29.23
C ARG A 9 7.89 -5.41 28.59
N GLU A 10 7.95 -5.41 27.26
CA GLU A 10 9.19 -5.51 26.50
C GLU A 10 9.85 -4.14 26.24
N PHE A 11 9.04 -3.07 26.16
CA PHE A 11 9.46 -1.69 25.92
C PHE A 11 8.90 -0.76 27.02
N PRO A 12 9.36 -0.89 28.28
CA PRO A 12 8.79 -0.18 29.43
C PRO A 12 9.02 1.34 29.39
N ASP A 13 9.93 1.83 28.56
CA ASP A 13 10.24 3.24 28.32
C ASP A 13 9.48 3.85 27.13
N PHE A 14 8.72 3.04 26.38
CA PHE A 14 7.91 3.53 25.27
C PHE A 14 6.70 4.32 25.78
N ASP A 15 6.56 5.56 25.31
CA ASP A 15 5.41 6.41 25.64
C ASP A 15 4.16 5.96 24.85
N LEU A 16 3.30 5.18 25.51
CA LEU A 16 2.03 4.69 24.97
C LEU A 16 1.10 5.81 24.48
N SER A 17 1.22 7.04 24.99
CA SER A 17 0.41 8.17 24.51
C SER A 17 0.77 8.62 23.09
N THR A 18 1.96 8.22 22.61
CA THR A 18 2.43 8.51 21.25
C THR A 18 2.02 7.43 20.24
N LEU A 19 1.46 6.31 20.71
CA LEU A 19 1.03 5.21 19.85
C LEU A 19 -0.06 5.72 18.88
N PRO A 20 0.04 5.42 17.57
CA PRO A 20 -1.06 5.73 16.66
C PRO A 20 -2.30 4.91 17.03
N ALA A 21 -3.45 5.25 16.44
CA ALA A 21 -4.67 4.48 16.61
C ALA A 21 -4.52 3.09 15.95
N ILE A 22 -4.04 2.10 16.72
CA ILE A 22 -3.91 0.72 16.29
C ILE A 22 -5.33 0.14 16.07
N PRO A 23 -5.60 -0.57 14.97
CA PRO A 23 -6.85 -1.33 14.79
C PRO A 23 -7.06 -2.42 15.85
N ASP A 24 -8.32 -2.75 16.15
CA ASP A 24 -8.68 -3.72 17.20
C ASP A 24 -8.33 -5.18 16.82
N ASP A 25 -8.19 -5.46 15.53
CA ASP A 25 -7.86 -6.77 14.98
C ASP A 25 -6.35 -7.04 14.88
N TRP A 26 -5.49 -6.07 15.23
CA TRP A 26 -4.04 -6.22 15.19
C TRP A 26 -3.50 -6.76 16.51
N GLN A 27 -2.54 -7.69 16.42
CA GLN A 27 -2.00 -8.38 17.59
C GLN A 27 -0.66 -7.78 18.01
N ASP A 28 -0.53 -7.43 19.29
CA ASP A 28 0.74 -7.02 19.88
C ASP A 28 1.71 -8.22 19.98
N ILE A 29 2.75 -8.19 19.15
CA ILE A 29 3.80 -9.22 19.08
C ILE A 29 5.17 -8.67 19.52
N SER A 30 5.16 -7.51 20.20
CA SER A 30 6.38 -6.82 20.64
C SER A 30 7.32 -7.79 21.38
N TRP A 31 8.60 -7.69 21.06
CA TRP A 31 9.66 -8.52 21.64
C TRP A 31 10.90 -7.69 21.93
N HIS A 32 11.52 -7.86 23.10
CA HIS A 32 12.62 -7.00 23.59
C HIS A 32 13.90 -6.98 22.73
N ASN A 33 14.01 -7.89 21.74
CA ASN A 33 15.16 -7.99 20.84
C ASN A 33 14.89 -7.31 19.49
N ASP A 34 13.65 -6.86 19.25
CA ASP A 34 13.33 -5.98 18.14
C ASP A 34 13.81 -4.57 18.48
N THR A 35 14.04 -3.76 17.44
CA THR A 35 14.50 -2.37 17.59
C THR A 35 13.42 -1.47 18.22
N CYS A 36 12.15 -1.86 18.09
CA CYS A 36 10.99 -1.12 18.58
C CYS A 36 9.74 -2.02 18.64
N PRO A 37 8.63 -1.57 19.27
CA PRO A 37 7.38 -2.30 19.32
C PRO A 37 6.84 -2.74 17.95
N SER A 38 6.17 -3.89 17.92
CA SER A 38 5.68 -4.50 16.69
C SER A 38 4.30 -5.14 16.83
N PHE A 39 3.53 -5.11 15.73
CA PHE A 39 2.18 -5.66 15.66
C PHE A 39 2.01 -6.54 14.43
N GLU A 40 1.41 -7.73 14.59
CA GLU A 40 0.95 -8.53 13.46
C GLU A 40 -0.38 -7.95 12.95
N VAL A 41 -0.41 -7.59 11.65
CA VAL A 41 -1.55 -6.92 11.01
C VAL A 41 -2.30 -7.84 10.05
N LEU A 42 -1.59 -8.81 9.48
CA LEU A 42 -2.04 -9.93 8.66
C LEU A 42 -1.04 -11.08 8.85
N PRO A 43 -1.39 -12.35 8.51
CA PRO A 43 -0.42 -13.43 8.58
C PRO A 43 0.87 -13.08 7.82
N GLN A 44 2.02 -13.19 8.50
CA GLN A 44 3.35 -12.85 7.97
C GLN A 44 3.58 -11.35 7.69
N TRP A 45 2.73 -10.46 8.19
CA TRP A 45 2.89 -9.02 8.03
C TRP A 45 2.96 -8.33 9.38
N HIS A 46 4.05 -7.61 9.61
CA HIS A 46 4.29 -6.92 10.86
C HIS A 46 4.47 -5.42 10.58
N VAL A 47 3.88 -4.59 11.42
CA VAL A 47 4.22 -3.17 11.48
C VAL A 47 5.07 -2.92 12.71
N TYR A 48 6.21 -2.27 12.51
CA TYR A 48 7.09 -1.76 13.55
C TYR A 48 6.79 -0.28 13.77
N VAL A 49 6.59 0.09 15.04
CA VAL A 49 6.23 1.44 15.45
C VAL A 49 7.36 1.99 16.33
N ASP A 50 8.25 2.76 15.71
CA ASP A 50 9.41 3.31 16.40
C ASP A 50 9.02 4.48 17.33
N TYR A 51 9.95 4.82 18.22
CA TYR A 51 9.80 5.91 19.18
C TYR A 51 9.51 7.23 18.43
N ALA A 52 8.56 8.01 18.97
CA ALA A 52 8.24 9.32 18.42
C ALA A 52 9.43 10.29 18.53
N ASP A 53 10.19 10.18 19.62
CA ASP A 53 11.47 10.85 19.80
C ASP A 53 12.57 10.03 19.10
N THR A 54 13.25 10.64 18.12
CA THR A 54 14.31 9.99 17.37
C THR A 54 15.51 9.62 18.24
N VAL A 55 15.74 10.34 19.35
CA VAL A 55 16.88 10.08 20.25
C VAL A 55 16.73 8.76 21.02
N LEU A 56 15.50 8.27 21.16
CA LEU A 56 15.20 7.00 21.85
C LEU A 56 15.26 5.79 20.92
N ARG A 57 15.36 5.99 19.61
CA ARG A 57 15.43 4.90 18.63
C ARG A 57 16.79 4.21 18.70
N GLU A 58 16.83 2.91 18.39
CA GLU A 58 18.10 2.19 18.23
C GLU A 58 18.97 2.82 17.12
N PHE A 59 18.32 3.33 16.07
CA PHE A 59 18.95 4.11 15.00
C PHE A 59 18.40 5.54 14.98
N PRO A 60 19.05 6.49 15.68
CA PRO A 60 18.55 7.87 15.79
C PRO A 60 18.46 8.63 14.47
N ASP A 61 19.27 8.24 13.49
CA ASP A 61 19.27 8.81 12.14
C ASP A 61 18.20 8.21 11.22
N SER A 62 17.40 7.24 11.70
CA SER A 62 16.30 6.66 10.94
C SER A 62 15.28 7.75 10.58
N PRO A 63 15.01 8.01 9.29
CA PRO A 63 14.17 9.13 8.85
C PRO A 63 12.68 8.87 9.06
N THR A 64 12.28 7.63 9.32
CA THR A 64 10.89 7.14 9.31
C THR A 64 10.54 6.54 10.66
N ARG A 65 9.24 6.54 11.01
CA ARG A 65 8.73 6.03 12.28
C ARG A 65 8.02 4.68 12.13
N PHE A 66 7.41 4.45 10.99
CA PHE A 66 6.58 3.27 10.75
C PHE A 66 7.18 2.45 9.62
N SER A 67 7.46 1.18 9.92
CA SER A 67 7.93 0.22 8.94
C SER A 67 6.93 -0.94 8.87
N LEU A 68 6.20 -1.03 7.77
CA LEU A 68 5.38 -2.20 7.45
C LEU A 68 6.25 -3.18 6.69
N GLN A 69 6.38 -4.38 7.19
CA GLN A 69 7.18 -5.45 6.62
C GLN A 69 6.33 -6.69 6.42
N ALA A 70 6.72 -7.51 5.47
CA ALA A 70 6.18 -8.84 5.33
C ALA A 70 7.30 -9.88 5.25
N VAL A 71 6.95 -11.11 5.61
CA VAL A 71 7.86 -12.24 5.68
C VAL A 71 7.59 -13.12 4.47
N ARG A 72 8.64 -13.42 3.71
CA ARG A 72 8.61 -14.38 2.60
C ARG A 72 8.52 -15.81 3.12
N ALA A 73 8.16 -16.74 2.24
CA ALA A 73 8.07 -18.16 2.57
C ALA A 73 9.42 -18.77 3.04
N ASP A 74 10.55 -18.17 2.68
CA ASP A 74 11.89 -18.55 3.13
C ASP A 74 12.31 -17.91 4.47
N GLY A 75 11.45 -17.07 5.06
CA GLY A 75 11.69 -16.36 6.31
C GLY A 75 12.38 -15.00 6.14
N GLU A 76 12.66 -14.54 4.92
CA GLU A 76 13.24 -13.22 4.68
C GLU A 76 12.19 -12.12 4.90
N PHE A 77 12.56 -11.07 5.65
CA PHE A 77 11.76 -9.86 5.79
C PHE A 77 12.01 -8.93 4.61
N PHE A 78 10.94 -8.30 4.12
CA PHE A 78 11.04 -7.23 3.14
C PHE A 78 10.11 -6.08 3.51
N THR A 79 10.54 -4.85 3.22
CA THR A 79 9.82 -3.63 3.56
C THR A 79 8.77 -3.30 2.50
N LEU A 80 7.53 -3.13 2.94
CA LEU A 80 6.38 -2.75 2.12
C LEU A 80 6.13 -1.25 2.12
N VAL A 81 6.23 -0.64 3.31
CA VAL A 81 6.06 0.80 3.52
C VAL A 81 7.06 1.21 4.57
N ASP A 82 7.79 2.29 4.30
CA ASP A 82 8.66 2.94 5.27
C ASP A 82 8.36 4.43 5.25
N THR A 83 7.77 4.96 6.33
CA THR A 83 7.11 6.27 6.30
C THR A 83 6.97 6.92 7.68
N ASN A 84 6.59 8.19 7.70
CA ASN A 84 6.07 8.90 8.87
C ASN A 84 4.55 9.10 8.82
N ASP A 85 3.89 8.67 7.75
CA ASP A 85 2.45 8.77 7.56
C ASP A 85 1.75 7.46 7.98
N TRP A 86 1.02 7.52 9.10
CA TRP A 86 0.27 6.36 9.59
C TRP A 86 -0.85 5.93 8.63
N GLN A 87 -1.46 6.87 7.91
CA GLN A 87 -2.54 6.55 6.98
C GLN A 87 -2.02 5.69 5.82
N ALA A 88 -0.80 5.94 5.34
CA ALA A 88 -0.17 5.12 4.31
C ALA A 88 0.02 3.64 4.74
N VAL A 89 0.24 3.38 6.03
CA VAL A 89 0.30 2.02 6.58
C VAL A 89 -1.08 1.37 6.53
N LEU A 90 -2.11 2.07 7.04
CA LEU A 90 -3.50 1.58 7.04
C LEU A 90 -3.98 1.28 5.62
N ASP A 91 -3.79 2.22 4.69
CA ASP A 91 -4.16 2.06 3.27
C ASP A 91 -3.52 0.81 2.66
N ARG A 92 -2.24 0.53 2.99
CA ARG A 92 -1.54 -0.63 2.44
C ARG A 92 -2.09 -1.94 2.98
N VAL A 93 -2.42 -2.00 4.27
CA VAL A 93 -3.03 -3.17 4.92
C VAL A 93 -4.44 -3.39 4.37
N ASP A 94 -5.24 -2.34 4.24
CA ASP A 94 -6.60 -2.42 3.68
C ASP A 94 -6.59 -2.84 2.21
N LEU A 95 -5.63 -2.36 1.42
CA LEU A 95 -5.42 -2.82 0.05
C LEU A 95 -5.15 -4.34 0.00
N GLN A 96 -4.29 -4.84 0.90
CA GLN A 96 -4.00 -6.27 0.97
C GLN A 96 -5.22 -7.09 1.38
N LYS A 97 -6.03 -6.59 2.32
CA LYS A 97 -7.30 -7.22 2.72
C LYS A 97 -8.30 -7.27 1.55
N ARG A 98 -8.36 -6.22 0.75
CA ARG A 98 -9.22 -6.13 -0.46
C ARG A 98 -8.74 -7.02 -1.60
N ILE A 99 -7.42 -7.19 -1.74
CA ILE A 99 -6.80 -7.96 -2.82
C ILE A 99 -5.84 -9.01 -2.23
N PRO A 100 -6.33 -10.12 -1.65
CA PRO A 100 -5.47 -11.11 -1.01
C PRO A 100 -4.48 -11.80 -1.96
N SER A 101 -4.76 -11.80 -3.27
CA SER A 101 -3.88 -12.34 -4.31
C SER A 101 -2.70 -11.43 -4.65
N LEU A 102 -2.65 -10.22 -4.07
CA LEU A 102 -1.54 -9.30 -4.25
C LEU A 102 -0.32 -9.87 -3.53
N ASP A 103 0.63 -10.44 -4.28
CA ASP A 103 1.88 -10.92 -3.70
C ASP A 103 2.77 -9.74 -3.35
N ALA A 104 2.61 -9.26 -2.13
CA ALA A 104 3.42 -8.20 -1.53
C ALA A 104 4.93 -8.43 -1.65
N THR A 105 5.37 -9.68 -1.74
CA THR A 105 6.78 -10.06 -1.71
C THR A 105 7.47 -9.93 -3.07
N ASP A 106 6.70 -9.73 -4.14
CA ASP A 106 7.18 -9.56 -5.51
C ASP A 106 7.41 -8.07 -5.82
N VAL A 107 8.63 -7.72 -6.26
CA VAL A 107 8.98 -6.35 -6.67
C VAL A 107 8.07 -5.85 -7.79
N VAL A 108 7.65 -6.76 -8.68
CA VAL A 108 6.70 -6.47 -9.76
C VAL A 108 5.35 -6.01 -9.19
N THR A 109 4.96 -6.48 -8.00
CA THR A 109 3.74 -6.04 -7.32
C THR A 109 3.82 -4.60 -6.82
N MET A 110 4.99 -4.13 -6.39
CA MET A 110 5.15 -2.73 -5.95
C MET A 110 5.03 -1.76 -7.12
N ASP A 111 5.60 -2.08 -8.28
CA ASP A 111 5.44 -1.27 -9.49
C ASP A 111 3.98 -1.23 -9.96
N LYS A 112 3.25 -2.36 -9.87
CA LYS A 112 1.80 -2.41 -10.13
C LYS A 112 1.02 -1.48 -9.20
N ILE A 113 1.31 -1.48 -7.90
CA ILE A 113 0.61 -0.63 -6.92
C ILE A 113 0.94 0.86 -7.15
N ARG A 114 2.21 1.19 -7.40
CA ARG A 114 2.63 2.58 -7.69
C ARG A 114 1.89 3.12 -8.92
N LEU A 115 1.87 2.34 -10.00
CA LEU A 115 1.12 2.71 -11.21
C LEU A 115 -0.39 2.81 -10.94
N ALA A 116 -0.96 1.87 -10.20
CA ALA A 116 -2.38 1.87 -9.86
C ALA A 116 -2.80 3.10 -9.05
N ARG A 117 -1.97 3.50 -8.08
CA ARG A 117 -2.20 4.70 -7.25
C ARG A 117 -2.13 5.98 -8.09
N GLU A 118 -1.09 6.11 -8.91
CA GLU A 118 -0.95 7.27 -9.79
C GLU A 118 -2.13 7.34 -10.78
N PHE A 119 -2.52 6.21 -11.36
CA PHE A 119 -3.69 6.15 -12.24
C PHE A 119 -4.97 6.55 -11.50
N GLY A 120 -5.18 6.05 -10.28
CA GLY A 120 -6.31 6.44 -9.44
C GLY A 120 -6.37 7.94 -9.15
N SER A 121 -5.22 8.56 -8.79
CA SER A 121 -5.12 10.00 -8.58
C SER A 121 -5.52 10.78 -9.84
N LYS A 122 -4.98 10.39 -11.00
CA LYS A 122 -5.29 11.08 -12.27
C LYS A 122 -6.75 10.89 -12.71
N VAL A 123 -7.35 9.73 -12.47
CA VAL A 123 -8.79 9.52 -12.72
C VAL A 123 -9.64 10.46 -11.85
N GLN A 124 -9.26 10.66 -10.59
CA GLN A 124 -9.96 11.59 -9.69
C GLN A 124 -9.77 13.07 -10.10
N GLU A 125 -8.66 13.42 -10.75
CA GLU A 125 -8.41 14.75 -11.31
C GLU A 125 -9.18 15.00 -12.61
N GLU A 126 -9.23 13.99 -13.49
CA GLU A 126 -9.86 14.07 -14.81
C GLU A 126 -11.39 14.11 -14.72
N LEU A 127 -11.97 13.36 -13.78
CA LEU A 127 -13.42 13.20 -13.67
C LEU A 127 -14.04 14.21 -12.71
N SER A 128 -15.26 14.66 -13.05
CA SER A 128 -16.08 15.37 -12.09
C SER A 128 -16.46 14.46 -10.91
N ARG A 129 -16.76 15.05 -9.74
CA ARG A 129 -17.22 14.26 -8.57
C ARG A 129 -18.46 13.41 -8.84
N ALA A 130 -19.34 13.86 -9.74
CA ALA A 130 -20.55 13.11 -10.09
C ALA A 130 -20.21 11.89 -10.96
N ASP A 131 -19.36 12.10 -11.97
CA ASP A 131 -18.92 11.04 -12.88
C ASP A 131 -18.06 10.01 -12.16
N PHE A 132 -17.15 10.46 -11.28
CA PHE A 132 -16.33 9.56 -10.47
C PHE A 132 -17.19 8.64 -9.59
N ARG A 133 -18.25 9.17 -8.95
CA ARG A 133 -19.19 8.34 -8.18
C ARG A 133 -19.94 7.33 -9.07
N ALA A 134 -20.34 7.74 -10.26
CA ALA A 134 -20.99 6.84 -11.22
C ALA A 134 -20.04 5.71 -11.64
N VAL A 135 -18.76 6.01 -11.91
CA VAL A 135 -17.72 5.01 -12.20
C VAL A 135 -17.61 3.99 -11.06
N LEU A 136 -17.54 4.45 -9.80
CA LEU A 136 -17.47 3.54 -8.64
C LEU A 136 -18.71 2.65 -8.53
N GLU A 137 -19.90 3.22 -8.70
CA GLU A 137 -21.15 2.46 -8.64
C GLU A 137 -21.24 1.41 -9.75
N LEU A 138 -20.87 1.76 -10.98
CA LEU A 138 -20.87 0.83 -12.11
C LEU A 138 -19.83 -0.28 -11.91
N ASN A 139 -18.60 0.06 -11.50
CA ASN A 139 -17.53 -0.92 -11.27
C ASN A 139 -17.83 -1.92 -10.14
N ARG A 140 -18.65 -1.55 -9.15
CA ARG A 140 -19.13 -2.50 -8.12
C ARG A 140 -20.07 -3.56 -8.70
N ASN A 141 -20.80 -3.21 -9.76
CA ASN A 141 -21.84 -4.04 -10.36
C ASN A 141 -21.35 -4.82 -11.59
N ASP A 142 -20.19 -4.48 -12.14
CA ASP A 142 -19.58 -5.16 -13.28
C ASP A 142 -18.11 -5.49 -12.98
N SER A 143 -17.79 -6.77 -12.85
CA SER A 143 -16.41 -7.23 -12.66
C SER A 143 -15.61 -7.31 -13.96
N ALA A 144 -16.26 -7.43 -15.12
CA ALA A 144 -15.62 -7.75 -16.40
C ALA A 144 -15.03 -6.53 -17.11
N ALA A 145 -15.67 -5.36 -17.02
CA ALA A 145 -15.20 -4.12 -17.65
C ALA A 145 -14.84 -3.06 -16.61
N CYS A 146 -13.89 -2.16 -16.92
CA CYS A 146 -13.67 -0.96 -16.13
C CYS A 146 -14.42 0.20 -16.77
N HIS A 147 -15.37 0.78 -16.03
CA HIS A 147 -16.27 1.81 -16.52
C HIS A 147 -15.63 3.21 -16.63
N THR A 148 -14.35 3.38 -16.32
CA THR A 148 -13.66 4.67 -16.55
C THR A 148 -13.69 5.07 -18.02
N HIS A 149 -13.68 4.10 -18.95
CA HIS A 149 -13.77 4.34 -20.39
C HIS A 149 -15.10 4.94 -20.85
N ASP A 150 -16.16 4.84 -20.03
CA ASP A 150 -17.45 5.43 -20.36
C ASP A 150 -17.47 6.95 -20.12
N PHE A 151 -16.48 7.48 -19.38
CA PHE A 151 -16.44 8.88 -18.93
C PHE A 151 -15.20 9.64 -19.39
N CYS A 152 -14.07 8.98 -19.63
CA CYS A 152 -12.85 9.60 -20.14
C CYS A 152 -12.05 8.68 -21.06
N ASP A 153 -11.05 9.23 -21.77
CA ASP A 153 -10.05 8.42 -22.45
C ASP A 153 -9.06 7.84 -21.44
N ALA A 154 -9.50 6.78 -20.76
CA ALA A 154 -8.74 6.19 -19.67
C ALA A 154 -7.38 5.62 -20.12
N ASN A 155 -7.20 5.32 -21.41
CA ASN A 155 -5.89 4.90 -21.93
C ASN A 155 -4.88 6.04 -21.88
N MET A 156 -5.31 7.27 -22.20
CA MET A 156 -4.45 8.45 -22.09
C MET A 156 -4.14 8.79 -20.63
N VAL A 157 -5.13 8.66 -19.73
CA VAL A 157 -4.92 8.86 -18.30
C VAL A 157 -3.92 7.85 -17.73
N MET A 158 -4.03 6.57 -18.10
CA MET A 158 -3.07 5.54 -17.70
C MET A 158 -1.69 5.75 -18.34
N LEU A 159 -1.63 6.26 -19.57
CA LEU A 159 -0.36 6.61 -20.21
C LEU A 159 0.39 7.67 -19.42
N ASP A 160 -0.32 8.72 -19.02
CA ASP A 160 0.26 9.80 -18.23
C ASP A 160 0.69 9.29 -16.85
N ALA A 161 -0.11 8.42 -16.21
CA ALA A 161 0.27 7.78 -14.95
C ALA A 161 1.53 6.92 -15.08
N PHE A 162 1.66 6.16 -16.17
CA PHE A 162 2.84 5.35 -16.46
C PHE A 162 4.10 6.20 -16.60
N LYS A 163 4.03 7.28 -17.37
CA LYS A 163 5.15 8.20 -17.58
C LYS A 163 5.61 8.86 -16.29
N VAL A 164 4.68 9.25 -15.43
CA VAL A 164 5.01 9.82 -14.11
C VAL A 164 5.65 8.77 -13.20
N THR A 165 5.13 7.54 -13.19
CA THR A 165 5.58 6.49 -12.28
C THR A 165 6.98 5.96 -12.62
N PHE A 166 7.29 5.80 -13.91
CA PHE A 166 8.50 5.12 -14.38
C PHE A 166 9.46 6.03 -15.15
N GLU A 167 9.11 7.30 -15.35
CA GLU A 167 9.93 8.28 -16.07
C GLU A 167 10.28 7.83 -17.51
N ARG A 168 9.43 7.01 -18.11
CA ARG A 168 9.56 6.48 -19.48
C ARG A 168 8.20 6.16 -20.09
N GLU A 169 8.18 5.93 -21.40
CA GLU A 169 7.00 5.39 -22.07
C GLU A 169 6.92 3.86 -21.94
N PRO A 170 5.72 3.26 -22.03
CA PRO A 170 5.57 1.82 -22.12
C PRO A 170 6.19 1.27 -23.40
N ALA A 171 6.95 0.19 -23.29
CA ALA A 171 7.67 -0.43 -24.40
C ALA A 171 6.73 -0.90 -25.52
N PHE A 172 5.51 -1.36 -25.18
CA PHE A 172 4.51 -1.85 -26.14
C PHE A 172 4.03 -0.79 -27.14
N LEU A 173 4.23 0.51 -26.87
CA LEU A 173 3.92 1.57 -27.84
C LEU A 173 4.84 1.55 -29.07
N THR A 174 6.07 1.05 -28.91
CA THR A 174 7.08 0.99 -29.97
C THR A 174 7.36 -0.44 -30.44
N ASN A 175 7.19 -1.42 -29.55
CA ASN A 175 7.31 -2.83 -29.87
C ASN A 175 6.14 -3.62 -29.24
N PRO A 176 5.07 -3.92 -30.01
CA PRO A 176 3.91 -4.65 -29.50
C PRO A 176 4.21 -6.04 -28.94
N GLU A 177 5.38 -6.62 -29.22
CA GLU A 177 5.81 -7.91 -28.66
C GLU A 177 6.30 -7.79 -27.19
N GLU A 178 6.58 -6.58 -26.71
CA GLU A 178 6.96 -6.30 -25.31
C GLU A 178 5.74 -6.33 -24.39
N ALA A 179 5.30 -7.54 -24.05
CA ALA A 179 4.09 -7.78 -23.26
C ALA A 179 4.23 -7.43 -21.77
N ALA A 180 5.45 -7.22 -21.25
CA ALA A 180 5.68 -7.00 -19.82
C ALA A 180 5.00 -5.72 -19.31
N ASP A 181 5.20 -4.60 -20.03
CA ASP A 181 4.56 -3.33 -19.66
C ASP A 181 3.04 -3.35 -19.87
N LEU A 182 2.56 -4.11 -20.85
CA LEU A 182 1.12 -4.29 -21.08
C LEU A 182 0.48 -5.09 -19.94
N ALA A 183 1.16 -6.13 -19.46
CA ALA A 183 0.72 -6.90 -18.30
C ALA A 183 0.74 -6.03 -17.03
N LEU A 184 1.82 -5.29 -16.79
CA LEU A 184 1.94 -4.33 -15.68
C LEU A 184 0.81 -3.29 -15.70
N TRP A 185 0.54 -2.72 -16.88
CA TRP A 185 -0.53 -1.75 -17.11
C TRP A 185 -1.91 -2.33 -16.80
N ASN A 186 -2.22 -3.51 -17.31
CA ASN A 186 -3.50 -4.17 -17.08
C ASN A 186 -3.69 -4.56 -15.61
N ASP A 187 -2.65 -5.09 -14.97
CA ASP A 187 -2.68 -5.47 -13.57
C ASP A 187 -2.87 -4.24 -12.67
N ALA A 188 -2.13 -3.15 -12.92
CA ALA A 188 -2.29 -1.89 -12.20
C ALA A 188 -3.71 -1.33 -12.35
N TRP A 189 -4.30 -1.45 -13.52
CA TRP A 189 -5.68 -1.04 -13.76
C TRP A 189 -6.67 -1.85 -12.93
N GLN A 190 -6.54 -3.18 -12.91
CA GLN A 190 -7.40 -4.04 -12.09
C GLN A 190 -7.24 -3.74 -10.60
N ILE A 191 -6.01 -3.48 -10.14
CA ILE A 191 -5.74 -3.06 -8.76
C ILE A 191 -6.44 -1.74 -8.45
N ALA A 192 -6.30 -0.73 -9.32
CA ALA A 192 -6.95 0.57 -9.13
C ALA A 192 -8.47 0.42 -9.07
N LYS A 193 -9.07 -0.36 -9.99
CA LYS A 193 -10.51 -0.65 -9.97
C LYS A 193 -10.94 -1.33 -8.67
N ALA A 194 -10.26 -2.39 -8.25
CA ALA A 194 -10.59 -3.15 -7.04
C ALA A 194 -10.41 -2.31 -5.77
N ALA A 195 -9.44 -1.38 -5.77
CA ALA A 195 -9.21 -0.43 -4.70
C ALA A 195 -10.13 0.81 -4.78
N GLU A 196 -11.11 0.85 -5.69
CA GLU A 196 -12.00 1.99 -5.91
C GLU A 196 -11.23 3.30 -6.18
N PHE A 197 -10.14 3.18 -6.93
CA PHE A 197 -9.18 4.24 -7.26
C PHE A 197 -8.59 4.93 -6.01
N PHE A 198 -8.52 4.20 -4.89
CA PHE A 198 -7.98 4.67 -3.61
C PHE A 198 -8.73 5.90 -3.03
N ALA A 199 -10.03 5.98 -3.29
CA ALA A 199 -10.93 7.01 -2.75
C ALA A 199 -11.54 6.64 -1.39
#